data_AF-A0A832U2V3-F1
#
_entry.id   AF-A0A832U2V3-F1
#
_cell.length_a   1.000
_cell.length_b   1.000
_cell.length_c   1.000
_cell.angle_alpha   90.00
_cell.angle_beta   90.00
_cell.angle_gamma   90.00
#
_symmetry.space_group_name_H-M   'P 1'
#
loop_
_entity.id
_entity.type
_entity.pdbx_description
1 polymer ?
#
loop_
_entity_poly.entity_id
_entity_poly.type
_entity_poly.pdbx_seq_one_letter_code
_entity_poly.pdbx_strand_id
1 'polypeptide(L)'
;MKINPLIKNQIQRLAKIELAKRNFWEYCKVIAPEYYKEDRSHLFILCNTLDDFYNGRLLKADGRPYKKLMINLPPQHGKTRTLVNFCEWIFGKNNEERVIACSYNDDVASDFSRYTRDGISQERGFNDDIIYADIFPGTKIKEGNASYQKWALKGQFFNYIGSGVGGTITGKGGTILLIDDIIKGAEEALNDGHLDKLWTWYTSTFLSRVSAEYGEPLEILNMTRWSKKDLCGRILDSEDGKNWYVLKMEAYNKETDSMLCSDFLSKQRYMQLRSQMVDMIFEANYHQKPIDMTGTLYKSLKTYEKPPQNENGHSLFKRILNYTDTADTGKDWLCSIVFGEYNGEAYILDVYYSQEGMEITEPATAKFLHDN
;
A
#
# COMPACT_ATOMS: atom_id res chain seq x y z
N MET A 1 43.95 -34.10 -11.21
CA MET A 1 43.25 -34.74 -10.06
C MET A 1 41.76 -34.44 -10.20
N LYS A 2 40.88 -35.44 -10.41
CA LYS A 2 39.43 -35.21 -10.44
C LYS A 2 38.92 -35.11 -9.00
N ILE A 3 38.31 -33.98 -8.64
CA ILE A 3 37.71 -33.78 -7.31
C ILE A 3 36.59 -34.81 -7.13
N ASN A 4 36.56 -35.48 -5.97
CA ASN A 4 35.51 -36.43 -5.59
C ASN A 4 34.12 -35.74 -5.71
N PRO A 5 33.12 -36.36 -6.38
CA PRO A 5 31.78 -35.80 -6.53
C PRO A 5 31.11 -35.35 -5.22
N LEU A 6 31.33 -36.07 -4.12
CA LEU A 6 30.80 -35.70 -2.80
C LEU A 6 31.41 -34.39 -2.28
N ILE A 7 32.72 -34.24 -2.43
CA ILE A 7 33.44 -33.01 -2.05
C ILE A 7 32.98 -31.85 -2.93
N LYS A 8 32.78 -32.09 -4.23
CA LYS A 8 32.27 -31.07 -5.16
C LYS A 8 30.88 -30.57 -4.75
N ASN A 9 29.97 -31.47 -4.39
CA ASN A 9 28.62 -31.11 -3.95
C ASN A 9 28.63 -30.32 -2.63
N GLN A 10 29.47 -30.70 -1.68
CA GLN A 10 29.64 -29.96 -0.43
C GLN A 10 30.19 -28.54 -0.66
N ILE A 11 31.21 -28.39 -1.52
CA ILE A 11 31.75 -27.08 -1.88
C ILE A 11 30.67 -26.20 -2.53
N GLN A 12 29.86 -26.77 -3.44
CA GLN A 12 28.75 -26.04 -4.07
C GLN A 12 27.69 -25.60 -3.05
N ARG A 13 27.34 -26.47 -2.10
CA ARG A 13 26.40 -26.13 -1.01
C ARG A 13 26.93 -24.96 -0.17
N LEU A 14 28.18 -25.04 0.29
CA LEU A 14 28.79 -24.00 1.11
C LEU A 14 28.94 -22.67 0.35
N ALA A 15 29.27 -22.72 -0.94
CA ALA A 15 29.31 -21.53 -1.78
C ALA A 15 27.94 -20.87 -1.91
N LYS A 16 26.87 -21.65 -2.11
CA LYS A 16 25.48 -21.11 -2.15
C LYS A 16 25.09 -20.47 -0.82
N ILE A 17 25.41 -21.12 0.31
CA ILE A 17 25.16 -20.57 1.66
C ILE A 17 25.87 -19.23 1.83
N GLU A 18 27.16 -19.15 1.49
CA GLU A 18 27.93 -17.93 1.65
C GLU A 18 27.47 -16.80 0.71
N LEU A 19 27.09 -17.13 -0.53
CA LEU A 19 26.50 -16.17 -1.46
C LEU A 19 25.17 -15.63 -0.94
N ALA A 20 24.28 -16.50 -0.46
CA ALA A 20 23.00 -16.10 0.12
C ALA A 20 23.17 -15.21 1.37
N LYS A 21 24.19 -15.49 2.20
CA LYS A 21 24.54 -14.58 3.31
C LYS A 21 24.93 -13.20 2.84
N ARG A 22 25.53 -13.05 1.65
CA ARG A 22 26.10 -11.78 1.17
C ARG A 22 25.16 -10.98 0.29
N ASN A 23 24.35 -11.66 -0.52
CA ASN A 23 23.50 -11.08 -1.55
C ASN A 23 22.05 -11.56 -1.41
N PHE A 24 21.12 -10.61 -1.42
CA PHE A 24 19.71 -10.86 -1.17
C PHE A 24 19.00 -11.61 -2.33
N TRP A 25 19.39 -11.37 -3.59
CA TRP A 25 18.89 -12.15 -4.72
C TRP A 25 19.30 -13.63 -4.60
N GLU A 26 20.56 -13.90 -4.27
CA GLU A 26 21.05 -15.26 -4.03
C GLU A 26 20.33 -15.93 -2.86
N TYR A 27 20.05 -15.18 -1.78
CA TYR A 27 19.22 -15.68 -0.68
C TYR A 27 17.81 -16.08 -1.14
N CYS A 28 17.14 -15.22 -1.90
CA CYS A 28 15.82 -15.52 -2.43
C CYS A 28 15.81 -16.75 -3.35
N LYS A 29 16.82 -16.89 -4.23
CA LYS A 29 16.99 -18.08 -5.08
C LYS A 29 17.22 -19.35 -4.28
N VAL A 30 17.95 -19.28 -3.17
CA VAL A 30 18.22 -20.46 -2.33
C VAL A 30 16.97 -20.89 -1.56
N ILE A 31 16.25 -19.95 -0.95
CA ILE A 31 15.07 -20.26 -0.13
C ILE A 31 13.84 -20.59 -0.98
N ALA A 32 13.72 -20.03 -2.18
CA ALA A 32 12.58 -20.24 -3.06
C ALA A 32 12.99 -20.34 -4.55
N PRO A 33 13.76 -21.38 -4.94
CA PRO A 33 14.32 -21.52 -6.29
C PRO A 33 13.27 -21.59 -7.39
N GLU A 34 12.10 -22.16 -7.11
CA GLU A 34 10.99 -22.23 -8.07
C GLU A 34 10.29 -20.88 -8.29
N TYR A 35 10.52 -19.90 -7.41
CA TYR A 35 9.93 -18.56 -7.53
C TYR A 35 10.92 -17.53 -8.08
N TYR A 36 12.16 -17.55 -7.62
CA TYR A 36 13.20 -16.61 -8.04
C TYR A 36 14.06 -17.25 -9.13
N LYS A 37 13.69 -17.01 -10.38
CA LYS A 37 14.34 -17.55 -11.57
C LYS A 37 15.05 -16.45 -12.35
N GLU A 38 16.14 -16.78 -13.03
CA GLU A 38 16.97 -15.82 -13.78
C GLU A 38 16.19 -15.14 -14.93
N ASP A 39 15.19 -15.80 -15.49
CA ASP A 39 14.29 -15.25 -16.52
C ASP A 39 13.23 -14.29 -15.97
N ARG A 40 13.09 -14.17 -14.64
CA ARG A 40 12.22 -13.21 -13.96
C ARG A 40 13.00 -11.95 -13.56
N SER A 41 13.47 -11.22 -14.57
CA SER A 41 14.32 -10.02 -14.40
C SER A 41 13.75 -8.97 -13.45
N HIS A 42 12.43 -8.80 -13.38
CA HIS A 42 11.79 -7.87 -12.43
C HIS A 42 12.07 -8.22 -10.96
N LEU A 43 12.11 -9.52 -10.60
CA LEU A 43 12.47 -9.96 -9.25
C LEU A 43 13.96 -9.73 -8.98
N PHE A 44 14.82 -9.94 -9.98
CA PHE A 44 16.25 -9.62 -9.87
C PHE A 44 16.45 -8.13 -9.57
N ILE A 45 15.79 -7.25 -10.32
CA ILE A 45 15.87 -5.80 -10.11
C ILE A 45 15.31 -5.43 -8.74
N LEU A 46 14.17 -5.99 -8.32
CA LEU A 46 13.58 -5.74 -7.01
C LEU A 46 14.52 -6.15 -5.86
N CYS A 47 15.06 -7.37 -5.90
CA CYS A 47 15.99 -7.86 -4.89
C CYS A 47 17.27 -7.01 -4.84
N ASN A 48 17.91 -6.71 -5.97
CA ASN A 48 19.12 -5.89 -5.97
C ASN A 48 18.85 -4.45 -5.51
N THR A 49 17.69 -3.88 -5.85
CA THR A 49 17.28 -2.55 -5.35
C THR A 49 17.17 -2.55 -3.82
N LEU A 50 16.53 -3.57 -3.23
CA LEU A 50 16.41 -3.71 -1.77
C LEU A 50 17.78 -3.94 -1.09
N ASP A 51 18.64 -4.75 -1.70
CA ASP A 51 20.00 -5.01 -1.22
C ASP A 51 20.84 -3.72 -1.24
N ASP A 52 20.84 -2.99 -2.36
CA ASP A 52 21.55 -1.73 -2.52
C ASP A 52 20.99 -0.64 -1.60
N PHE A 53 19.68 -0.60 -1.41
CA PHE A 53 19.03 0.32 -0.48
C PHE A 53 19.47 0.07 0.98
N TYR A 54 19.38 -1.18 1.45
CA TYR A 54 19.77 -1.55 2.82
C TYR A 54 21.24 -1.23 3.11
N ASN A 55 22.13 -1.51 2.14
CA ASN A 55 23.56 -1.31 2.30
C ASN A 55 24.03 0.12 1.94
N GLY A 56 23.11 1.06 1.66
CA GLY A 56 23.45 2.45 1.32
C GLY A 56 24.22 2.60 0.00
N ARG A 57 24.08 1.66 -0.93
CA ARG A 57 24.68 1.71 -2.27
C ARG A 57 23.77 2.39 -3.30
N LEU A 58 22.49 2.57 -2.96
CA LEU A 58 21.56 3.35 -3.76
C LEU A 58 21.76 4.85 -3.47
N LEU A 59 22.44 5.56 -4.36
CA LEU A 59 22.88 6.95 -4.12
C LEU A 59 22.02 7.99 -4.84
N LYS A 60 21.81 9.13 -4.17
CA LYS A 60 21.27 10.36 -4.76
C LYS A 60 22.30 11.00 -5.69
N ALA A 61 21.86 11.99 -6.47
CA ALA A 61 22.74 12.77 -7.35
C ALA A 61 23.87 13.49 -6.60
N ASP A 62 23.69 13.79 -5.31
CA ASP A 62 24.71 14.40 -4.45
C ASP A 62 25.66 13.39 -3.77
N GLY A 63 25.55 12.10 -4.11
CA GLY A 63 26.38 11.02 -3.58
C GLY A 63 25.96 10.48 -2.22
N ARG A 64 24.93 11.04 -1.56
CA ARG A 64 24.41 10.49 -0.30
C ARG A 64 23.49 9.29 -0.56
N PRO A 65 23.46 8.28 0.33
CA PRO A 65 22.54 7.17 0.17
C PRO A 65 21.08 7.60 0.33
N TYR A 66 20.20 6.98 -0.44
CA TYR A 66 18.76 7.05 -0.19
C TYR A 66 18.43 6.38 1.16
N LYS A 67 17.51 7.00 1.91
CA LYS A 67 16.91 6.44 3.14
C LYS A 67 15.44 6.09 2.99
N LYS A 68 14.85 6.42 1.83
CA LYS A 68 13.44 6.19 1.52
C LYS A 68 13.30 5.55 0.14
N LEU A 69 12.55 4.46 0.06
CA LEU A 69 12.36 3.64 -1.13
C LEU A 69 10.86 3.44 -1.39
N MET A 70 10.41 3.81 -2.58
CA MET A 70 9.06 3.58 -3.06
C MET A 70 9.07 2.46 -4.09
N ILE A 71 8.22 1.45 -3.91
CA ILE A 71 8.12 0.27 -4.78
C ILE A 71 6.71 0.21 -5.37
N ASN A 72 6.61 0.47 -6.68
CA ASN A 72 5.37 0.48 -7.44
C ASN A 72 5.45 -0.53 -8.58
N LEU A 73 5.05 -1.76 -8.28
CA LEU A 73 4.95 -2.86 -9.26
C LEU A 73 3.49 -3.33 -9.37
N PRO A 74 3.11 -4.00 -10.46
CA PRO A 74 1.75 -4.51 -10.63
C PRO A 74 1.37 -5.58 -9.58
N PRO A 75 0.07 -5.84 -9.37
CA PRO A 75 -0.40 -6.94 -8.52
C PRO A 75 0.24 -8.28 -8.93
N GLN A 76 0.47 -9.16 -7.95
CA GLN A 76 0.99 -10.52 -8.16
C GLN A 76 2.40 -10.62 -8.79
N HIS A 77 3.20 -9.55 -8.75
CA HIS A 77 4.60 -9.53 -9.22
C HIS A 77 5.63 -9.66 -8.07
N GLY A 78 5.29 -10.42 -7.03
CA GLY A 78 6.23 -10.83 -5.98
C GLY A 78 6.57 -9.80 -4.89
N LYS A 79 6.08 -8.56 -4.96
CA LYS A 79 6.37 -7.48 -3.99
C LYS A 79 6.39 -7.92 -2.51
N THR A 80 5.22 -8.29 -1.96
CA THR A 80 5.07 -8.67 -0.55
C THR A 80 5.93 -9.88 -0.18
N ARG A 81 5.98 -10.91 -1.04
CA ARG A 81 6.82 -12.10 -0.80
C ARG A 81 8.30 -11.73 -0.73
N THR A 82 8.76 -10.85 -1.61
CA THR A 82 10.14 -10.38 -1.61
C THR A 82 10.43 -9.51 -0.38
N LEU A 83 9.47 -8.72 0.10
CA LEU A 83 9.64 -7.96 1.34
C LEU A 83 9.67 -8.85 2.59
N VAL A 84 8.88 -9.93 2.63
CA VAL A 84 8.98 -10.96 3.68
C VAL A 84 10.39 -11.55 3.71
N ASN A 85 10.87 -12.06 2.56
CA ASN A 85 12.23 -12.59 2.43
C ASN A 85 13.29 -11.54 2.82
N PHE A 86 13.06 -10.27 2.48
CA PHE A 86 13.98 -9.18 2.82
C PHE A 86 14.07 -9.00 4.33
N CYS A 87 12.94 -8.99 5.04
CA CYS A 87 12.92 -8.96 6.50
C CYS A 87 13.66 -10.16 7.12
N GLU A 88 13.47 -11.36 6.61
CA GLU A 88 14.21 -12.54 7.06
C GLU A 88 15.74 -12.36 6.89
N TRP A 89 16.16 -11.88 5.71
CA TRP A 89 17.56 -11.70 5.37
C TRP A 89 18.27 -10.64 6.22
N ILE A 90 17.64 -9.47 6.42
CA ILE A 90 18.23 -8.40 7.26
C ILE A 90 18.37 -8.84 8.72
N PHE A 91 17.44 -9.62 9.26
CA PHE A 91 17.56 -10.16 10.61
C PHE A 91 18.73 -11.16 10.70
N GLY A 92 18.96 -11.93 9.64
CA GLY A 92 20.11 -12.82 9.55
C GLY A 92 21.45 -12.09 9.52
N LYS A 93 21.47 -10.92 8.86
CA LYS A 93 22.63 -10.03 8.77
C LYS A 93 22.91 -9.30 10.08
N ASN A 94 21.86 -8.78 10.70
CA ASN A 94 21.92 -7.96 11.89
C ASN A 94 20.71 -8.24 12.80
N ASN A 95 20.94 -8.96 13.89
CA ASN A 95 19.89 -9.28 14.87
C ASN A 95 19.37 -8.05 15.63
N GLU A 96 19.98 -6.87 15.51
CA GLU A 96 19.53 -5.64 16.17
C GLU A 96 18.49 -4.86 15.34
N GLU A 97 18.25 -5.27 14.09
CA GLU A 97 17.23 -4.63 13.24
C GLU A 97 15.84 -4.73 13.85
N ARG A 98 15.05 -3.66 13.67
CA ARG A 98 13.70 -3.49 14.20
C ARG A 98 12.79 -3.04 13.07
N VAL A 99 12.01 -3.97 12.53
CA VAL A 99 11.03 -3.72 11.48
C VAL A 99 9.67 -3.37 12.10
N ILE A 100 9.10 -2.25 11.66
CA ILE A 100 7.70 -1.92 11.88
C ILE A 100 7.03 -1.96 10.51
N ALA A 101 6.19 -2.97 10.29
CA ALA A 101 5.48 -3.19 9.04
C ALA A 101 4.00 -2.87 9.20
N CYS A 102 3.45 -2.12 8.25
CA CYS A 102 2.06 -1.72 8.24
C CYS A 102 1.37 -2.10 6.93
N SER A 103 0.17 -2.65 7.04
CA SER A 103 -0.69 -3.03 5.90
C SER A 103 -2.09 -2.45 6.07
N TYR A 104 -2.97 -2.57 5.06
CA TYR A 104 -4.30 -1.96 5.11
C TYR A 104 -5.16 -2.43 6.31
N ASN A 105 -4.94 -3.64 6.83
CA ASN A 105 -5.60 -4.15 8.03
C ASN A 105 -4.67 -5.03 8.89
N ASP A 106 -5.11 -5.36 10.10
CA ASP A 106 -4.35 -6.16 11.06
C ASP A 106 -4.14 -7.61 10.61
N ASP A 107 -5.07 -8.18 9.84
CA ASP A 107 -4.98 -9.56 9.36
C ASP A 107 -3.81 -9.72 8.38
N VAL A 108 -3.74 -8.86 7.36
CA VAL A 108 -2.65 -8.90 6.36
C VAL A 108 -1.30 -8.56 7.00
N ALA A 109 -1.29 -7.61 7.93
CA ALA A 109 -0.07 -7.32 8.69
C ALA A 109 0.39 -8.51 9.55
N SER A 110 -0.55 -9.28 10.10
CA SER A 110 -0.28 -10.50 10.87
C SER A 110 0.25 -11.61 9.98
N ASP A 111 -0.29 -11.78 8.77
CA ASP A 111 0.19 -12.78 7.81
C ASP A 111 1.61 -12.46 7.35
N PHE A 112 1.90 -11.21 6.98
CA PHE A 112 3.26 -10.78 6.64
C PHE A 112 4.25 -11.12 7.77
N SER A 113 3.89 -10.75 9.00
CA SER A 113 4.71 -11.00 10.18
C SER A 113 4.91 -12.50 10.44
N ARG A 114 3.84 -13.29 10.30
CA ARG A 114 3.87 -14.74 10.45
C ARG A 114 4.79 -15.37 9.41
N TYR A 115 4.65 -15.02 8.14
CA TYR A 115 5.50 -15.59 7.09
C TYR A 115 6.99 -15.30 7.33
N THR A 116 7.32 -14.07 7.74
CA THR A 116 8.70 -13.70 8.11
C THR A 116 9.21 -14.54 9.28
N ARG A 117 8.40 -14.67 10.34
CA ARG A 117 8.74 -15.46 11.52
C ARG A 117 8.94 -16.93 11.18
N ASP A 118 8.00 -17.51 10.44
CA ASP A 118 7.97 -18.92 10.09
C ASP A 118 9.13 -19.30 9.17
N GLY A 119 9.53 -18.41 8.24
CA GLY A 119 10.73 -18.58 7.42
C GLY A 119 12.01 -18.65 8.25
N ILE A 120 12.15 -17.81 9.28
CA ILE A 120 13.29 -17.85 10.22
C ILE A 120 13.29 -19.12 11.06
N SER A 121 12.11 -19.57 11.52
CA SER A 121 11.96 -20.78 12.33
C SER A 121 11.77 -22.06 11.53
N GLN A 122 12.01 -22.04 10.21
CA GLN A 122 11.87 -23.20 9.35
C GLN A 122 12.72 -24.37 9.88
N GLU A 123 12.08 -25.52 10.12
CA GLU A 123 12.76 -26.75 10.48
C GLU A 123 13.26 -27.50 9.24
N ARG A 124 14.35 -28.25 9.39
CA ARG A 124 14.87 -29.06 8.29
C ARG A 124 13.90 -30.21 8.00
N GLY A 125 13.41 -30.25 6.76
CA GLY A 125 12.62 -31.37 6.25
C GLY A 125 13.44 -32.60 5.92
N PHE A 126 12.85 -33.54 5.18
CA PHE A 126 13.51 -34.78 4.76
C PHE A 126 14.53 -34.60 3.62
N ASN A 127 14.44 -33.49 2.87
CA ASN A 127 15.34 -33.18 1.77
C ASN A 127 16.58 -32.42 2.26
N ASP A 128 17.69 -32.55 1.54
CA ASP A 128 18.93 -31.80 1.79
C ASP A 128 18.86 -30.35 1.26
N ASP A 129 17.70 -29.70 1.38
CA ASP A 129 17.54 -28.31 0.97
C ASP A 129 18.31 -27.38 1.93
N ILE A 130 18.73 -26.22 1.42
CA ILE A 130 19.33 -25.17 2.25
C ILE A 130 18.19 -24.36 2.85
N ILE A 131 18.12 -24.31 4.18
CA ILE A 131 17.10 -23.56 4.93
C ILE A 131 17.68 -22.29 5.55
N TYR A 132 16.84 -21.43 6.10
CA TYR A 132 17.27 -20.21 6.78
C TYR A 132 18.39 -20.46 7.80
N ALA A 133 18.24 -21.47 8.66
CA ALA A 133 19.22 -21.81 9.70
C ALA A 133 20.59 -22.28 9.17
N ASP A 134 20.69 -22.75 7.92
CA ASP A 134 21.97 -23.04 7.26
C ASP A 134 22.71 -21.74 6.90
N ILE A 135 21.95 -20.71 6.52
CA ILE A 135 22.45 -19.41 6.09
C ILE A 135 22.74 -18.52 7.30
N PHE A 136 21.87 -18.48 8.29
CA PHE A 136 22.00 -17.63 9.48
C PHE A 136 21.82 -18.43 10.77
N PRO A 137 22.76 -19.34 11.13
CA PRO A 137 22.62 -20.24 12.28
C PRO A 137 22.55 -19.52 13.65
N GLY A 138 23.02 -18.26 13.71
CA GLY A 138 22.99 -17.42 14.91
C GLY A 138 21.68 -16.67 15.13
N THR A 139 20.74 -16.72 14.19
CA THR A 139 19.47 -15.98 14.24
C THR A 139 18.33 -16.93 14.55
N LYS A 140 17.66 -16.73 15.68
CA LYS A 140 16.59 -17.60 16.17
C LYS A 140 15.47 -16.78 16.80
N ILE A 141 14.23 -17.21 16.60
CA ILE A 141 13.06 -16.64 17.29
C ILE A 141 13.19 -16.85 18.80
N LYS A 142 12.82 -15.84 19.59
CA LYS A 142 12.77 -15.93 21.06
C LYS A 142 11.63 -16.85 21.49
N GLU A 143 11.95 -17.81 22.36
CA GLU A 143 10.97 -18.73 22.96
C GLU A 143 9.96 -17.99 23.85
N GLY A 144 8.77 -18.58 24.01
CA GLY A 144 7.72 -18.08 24.91
C GLY A 144 6.92 -16.89 24.37
N ASN A 145 7.13 -16.45 23.13
CA ASN A 145 6.31 -15.42 22.49
C ASN A 145 5.27 -16.04 21.53
N ALA A 146 4.00 -16.06 21.96
CA ALA A 146 2.89 -16.56 21.15
C ALA A 146 2.33 -15.54 20.14
N SER A 147 2.73 -14.26 20.21
CA SER A 147 2.20 -13.22 19.32
C SER A 147 2.86 -13.29 17.94
N TYR A 148 2.02 -13.34 16.91
CA TYR A 148 2.46 -13.17 15.53
C TYR A 148 2.62 -11.69 15.16
N GLN A 149 1.88 -10.77 15.78
CA GLN A 149 1.99 -9.33 15.49
C GLN A 149 3.24 -8.70 16.09
N LYS A 150 3.79 -9.26 17.19
CA LYS A 150 4.93 -8.68 17.88
C LYS A 150 5.86 -9.75 18.43
N TRP A 151 7.05 -9.84 17.86
CA TRP A 151 8.03 -10.84 18.28
C TRP A 151 9.47 -10.31 18.27
N ALA A 152 10.36 -11.13 18.84
CA ALA A 152 11.76 -10.83 19.03
C ALA A 152 12.61 -12.04 18.64
N LEU A 153 13.84 -11.77 18.23
CA LEU A 153 14.91 -12.74 18.13
C LEU A 153 15.51 -13.00 19.51
N LYS A 154 16.21 -14.12 19.68
CA LYS A 154 16.88 -14.48 20.93
C LYS A 154 17.90 -13.40 21.30
N GLY A 155 17.85 -12.94 22.55
CA GLY A 155 18.72 -11.86 23.06
C GLY A 155 18.23 -10.45 22.79
N GLN A 156 17.14 -10.27 22.05
CA GLN A 156 16.62 -8.95 21.68
C GLN A 156 15.35 -8.58 22.44
N PHE A 157 15.06 -7.28 22.52
CA PHE A 157 13.83 -6.77 23.13
C PHE A 157 12.61 -6.92 22.20
N PHE A 158 12.75 -6.53 20.93
CA PHE A 158 11.84 -6.85 19.83
C PHE A 158 12.57 -6.68 18.51
N ASN A 159 12.06 -7.34 17.46
CA ASN A 159 12.58 -7.22 16.10
C ASN A 159 11.49 -6.92 15.08
N TYR A 160 10.25 -7.31 15.35
CA TYR A 160 9.16 -7.13 14.41
C TYR A 160 7.88 -6.65 15.11
N ILE A 161 7.22 -5.69 14.48
CA ILE A 161 5.84 -5.27 14.77
C ILE A 161 5.07 -5.23 13.45
N GLY A 162 4.03 -6.04 13.33
CA GLY A 162 3.03 -5.97 12.27
C GLY A 162 1.76 -5.32 12.80
N SER A 163 1.26 -4.30 12.11
CA SER A 163 0.01 -3.62 12.47
C SER A 163 -0.76 -3.18 11.23
N GLY A 164 -2.09 -3.20 11.28
CA GLY A 164 -2.93 -2.53 10.31
C GLY A 164 -2.86 -1.00 10.44
N VAL A 165 -3.30 -0.30 9.40
CA VAL A 165 -3.51 1.16 9.48
C VAL A 165 -4.51 1.46 10.62
N GLY A 166 -4.15 2.40 11.48
CA GLY A 166 -4.92 2.73 12.69
C GLY A 166 -4.69 1.80 13.89
N GLY A 167 -3.92 0.73 13.72
CA GLY A 167 -3.53 -0.17 14.81
C GLY A 167 -2.48 0.43 15.76
N THR A 168 -2.21 -0.28 16.86
CA THR A 168 -1.36 0.24 17.94
C THR A 168 0.13 0.02 17.66
N ILE A 169 0.82 1.11 17.30
CA ILE A 169 2.28 1.14 17.04
C ILE A 169 3.02 1.93 18.15
N THR A 170 2.35 2.25 19.26
CA THR A 170 2.83 3.23 20.26
C THR A 170 4.08 2.80 21.04
N GLY A 171 5.00 3.75 21.23
CA GLY A 171 6.12 3.66 22.18
C GLY A 171 7.36 2.90 21.70
N LYS A 172 7.47 2.55 20.42
CA LYS A 172 8.62 1.83 19.85
C LYS A 172 9.11 2.48 18.56
N GLY A 173 10.43 2.69 18.45
CA GLY A 173 11.11 3.14 17.24
C GLY A 173 11.68 1.97 16.46
N GLY A 174 11.57 2.03 15.13
CA GLY A 174 12.15 1.04 14.21
C GLY A 174 13.48 1.50 13.62
N THR A 175 14.28 0.55 13.13
CA THR A 175 15.38 0.83 12.20
C THR A 175 14.87 0.81 10.75
N ILE A 176 13.79 0.07 10.50
CA ILE A 176 13.11 0.01 9.20
C ILE A 176 11.61 0.16 9.39
N LEU A 177 11.03 1.13 8.67
CA LEU A 177 9.60 1.39 8.60
C LEU A 177 9.10 0.92 7.23
N LEU A 178 8.17 -0.03 7.22
CA LEU A 178 7.67 -0.67 6.00
C LEU A 178 6.15 -0.48 5.90
N ILE A 179 5.68 -0.02 4.75
CA ILE A 179 4.27 0.06 4.41
C ILE A 179 4.04 -0.86 3.20
N ASP A 180 3.10 -1.80 3.31
CA ASP A 180 2.76 -2.78 2.27
C ASP A 180 1.27 -2.72 1.91
N ASP A 181 0.98 -2.25 0.70
CA ASP A 181 -0.35 -2.21 0.05
C ASP A 181 -1.48 -1.78 1.03
N ILE A 182 -1.46 -0.50 1.46
CA ILE A 182 -2.43 0.05 2.42
C ILE A 182 -3.79 0.48 1.83
N ILE A 183 -3.99 0.28 0.51
CA ILE A 183 -5.27 0.53 -0.16
C ILE A 183 -5.76 -0.83 -0.66
N LYS A 184 -6.91 -1.27 -0.16
CA LYS A 184 -7.50 -2.59 -0.45
C LYS A 184 -7.96 -2.73 -1.90
N GLY A 185 -8.42 -1.64 -2.50
CA GLY A 185 -8.93 -1.66 -3.87
C GLY A 185 -9.50 -0.33 -4.33
N ALA A 186 -10.19 -0.39 -5.47
CA ALA A 186 -10.66 0.80 -6.18
C ALA A 186 -11.64 1.67 -5.35
N GLU A 187 -12.48 1.07 -4.52
CA GLU A 187 -13.44 1.81 -3.69
C GLU A 187 -12.72 2.76 -2.71
N GLU A 188 -11.73 2.25 -1.97
CA GLU A 188 -10.91 3.06 -1.07
C GLU A 188 -10.04 4.07 -1.83
N ALA A 189 -9.52 3.68 -3.00
CA ALA A 189 -8.75 4.56 -3.88
C ALA A 189 -9.54 5.76 -4.41
N LEU A 190 -10.86 5.62 -4.55
CA LEU A 190 -11.77 6.66 -5.03
C LEU A 190 -12.41 7.47 -3.89
N ASN A 191 -12.17 7.08 -2.65
CA ASN A 191 -12.72 7.76 -1.48
C ASN A 191 -11.70 8.77 -0.93
N ASP A 192 -11.86 10.04 -1.30
CA ASP A 192 -10.99 11.13 -0.82
C ASP A 192 -10.88 11.18 0.71
N GLY A 193 -11.99 10.99 1.42
CA GLY A 193 -11.99 10.97 2.88
C GLY A 193 -11.20 9.80 3.47
N HIS A 194 -11.19 8.64 2.82
CA HIS A 194 -10.32 7.52 3.19
C HIS A 194 -8.84 7.87 2.94
N LEU A 195 -8.51 8.44 1.77
CA LEU A 195 -7.13 8.85 1.44
C LEU A 195 -6.60 9.93 2.39
N ASP A 196 -7.45 10.88 2.82
CA ASP A 196 -7.10 11.89 3.81
C ASP A 196 -6.83 11.28 5.20
N LYS A 197 -7.60 10.26 5.60
CA LYS A 197 -7.34 9.50 6.83
C LYS A 197 -6.01 8.75 6.76
N LEU A 198 -5.71 8.08 5.63
CA LEU A 198 -4.41 7.43 5.42
C LEU A 198 -3.25 8.43 5.50
N TRP A 199 -3.39 9.59 4.87
CA TRP A 199 -2.39 10.66 4.92
C TRP A 199 -2.18 11.20 6.34
N THR A 200 -3.27 11.43 7.07
CA THR A 200 -3.22 11.89 8.47
C THR A 200 -2.53 10.85 9.36
N TRP A 201 -2.88 9.57 9.20
CA TRP A 201 -2.22 8.48 9.91
C TRP A 201 -0.72 8.42 9.60
N TYR A 202 -0.34 8.52 8.32
CA TYR A 202 1.06 8.49 7.91
C TYR A 202 1.87 9.62 8.56
N THR A 203 1.40 10.86 8.42
CA THR A 203 2.13 12.05 8.89
C THR A 203 2.14 12.18 10.41
N SER A 204 1.05 11.80 11.09
CA SER A 204 0.90 12.00 12.53
C SER A 204 1.35 10.80 13.37
N THR A 205 1.21 9.58 12.85
CA THR A 205 1.46 8.35 13.61
C THR A 205 2.64 7.54 13.10
N PHE A 206 2.79 7.41 11.77
CA PHE A 206 3.81 6.53 11.19
C PHE A 206 5.19 7.21 11.18
N LEU A 207 5.28 8.45 10.71
CA LEU A 207 6.55 9.19 10.66
C LEU A 207 7.15 9.49 12.04
N SER A 208 6.35 9.51 13.11
CA SER A 208 6.87 9.69 14.47
C SER A 208 7.57 8.44 15.04
N ARG A 209 7.63 7.33 14.27
CA ARG A 209 8.28 6.07 14.66
C ARG A 209 9.79 6.03 14.41
N VAL A 210 10.44 7.18 14.48
CA VAL A 210 11.90 7.32 14.47
C VAL A 210 12.46 6.88 15.81
N SER A 211 13.52 6.07 15.81
CA SER A 211 14.26 5.77 17.03
C SER A 211 15.33 6.82 17.29
N ALA A 212 15.25 7.53 18.42
CA ALA A 212 16.34 8.41 18.87
C ALA A 212 17.66 7.65 19.10
N GLU A 213 17.59 6.34 19.36
CA GLU A 213 18.74 5.46 19.62
C GLU A 213 19.46 5.00 18.34
N TYR A 214 18.75 4.84 17.22
CA TYR A 214 19.29 4.25 15.99
C TYR A 214 19.41 5.23 14.82
N GLY A 215 19.03 6.49 15.03
CA GLY A 215 19.04 7.52 14.00
C GLY A 215 17.86 7.43 13.05
N GLU A 216 18.02 8.01 11.86
CA GLU A 216 16.99 8.03 10.81
C GLU A 216 16.74 6.61 10.27
N PRO A 217 15.50 6.09 10.35
CA PRO A 217 15.18 4.75 9.86
C PRO A 217 15.21 4.69 8.33
N LEU A 218 15.32 3.47 7.79
CA LEU A 218 15.00 3.22 6.39
C LEU A 218 13.48 3.15 6.21
N GLU A 219 12.94 3.91 5.27
CA GLU A 219 11.51 3.89 4.95
C GLU A 219 11.27 3.16 3.62
N ILE A 220 10.36 2.19 3.62
CA ILE A 220 9.94 1.46 2.44
C ILE A 220 8.43 1.61 2.28
N LEU A 221 7.99 2.20 1.17
CA LEU A 221 6.59 2.28 0.79
C LEU A 221 6.36 1.42 -0.44
N ASN A 222 5.80 0.24 -0.22
CA ASN A 222 5.41 -0.69 -1.26
C ASN A 222 3.90 -0.62 -1.48
N MET A 223 3.47 -0.19 -2.66
CA MET A 223 2.07 -0.28 -3.03
C MET A 223 1.85 -0.22 -4.53
N THR A 224 0.70 -0.70 -4.96
CA THR A 224 0.15 -0.39 -6.30
C THR A 224 -0.30 1.08 -6.35
N ARG A 225 0.04 1.82 -7.42
CA ARG A 225 -0.33 3.25 -7.55
C ARG A 225 -1.78 3.41 -7.98
N TRP A 226 -2.61 3.79 -7.02
CA TRP A 226 -4.07 3.86 -7.17
C TRP A 226 -4.56 5.25 -7.53
N SER A 227 -4.10 6.29 -6.84
CA SER A 227 -4.68 7.64 -6.93
C SER A 227 -3.59 8.71 -6.83
N LYS A 228 -3.77 9.86 -7.47
CA LYS A 228 -2.84 10.99 -7.28
C LYS A 228 -2.82 11.46 -5.82
N LYS A 229 -3.88 11.20 -5.08
CA LYS A 229 -4.02 11.53 -3.66
C LYS A 229 -3.65 10.37 -2.73
N ASP A 230 -3.21 9.22 -3.25
CA ASP A 230 -2.65 8.15 -2.42
C ASP A 230 -1.34 8.59 -1.74
N LEU A 231 -0.84 7.80 -0.77
CA LEU A 231 0.37 8.17 -0.02
C LEU A 231 1.54 8.44 -0.96
N CYS A 232 1.76 7.59 -1.97
CA CYS A 232 2.83 7.79 -2.93
C CYS A 232 2.68 9.12 -3.69
N GLY A 233 1.47 9.45 -4.15
CA GLY A 233 1.18 10.71 -4.84
C GLY A 233 1.48 11.91 -3.96
N ARG A 234 0.93 11.95 -2.74
CA ARG A 234 1.15 13.06 -1.80
C ARG A 234 2.60 13.22 -1.40
N ILE A 235 3.33 12.13 -1.20
CA ILE A 235 4.77 12.17 -0.89
C ILE A 235 5.55 12.78 -2.06
N LEU A 236 5.30 12.29 -3.28
CA LEU A 236 6.02 12.75 -4.47
C LEU A 236 5.71 14.22 -4.83
N ASP A 237 4.50 14.69 -4.52
CA ASP A 237 4.10 16.09 -4.71
C ASP A 237 4.63 17.02 -3.60
N SER A 238 5.18 16.46 -2.51
CA SER A 238 5.77 17.21 -1.40
C SER A 238 7.26 17.49 -1.60
N GLU A 239 7.83 18.39 -0.78
CA GLU A 239 9.28 18.64 -0.78
C GLU A 239 10.12 17.41 -0.44
N ASP A 240 9.54 16.43 0.27
CA ASP A 240 10.21 15.18 0.61
C ASP A 240 10.30 14.22 -0.58
N GLY A 241 9.53 14.41 -1.65
CA GLY A 241 9.50 13.52 -2.82
C GLY A 241 10.87 13.28 -3.45
N LYS A 242 11.75 14.30 -3.47
CA LYS A 242 13.13 14.19 -3.95
C LYS A 242 14.03 13.26 -3.12
N ASN A 243 13.62 12.93 -1.90
CA ASN A 243 14.34 12.02 -1.00
C ASN A 243 13.95 10.56 -1.18
N TRP A 244 12.95 10.26 -2.02
CA TRP A 244 12.50 8.91 -2.30
C TRP A 244 13.13 8.39 -3.59
N TYR A 245 13.72 7.21 -3.54
CA TYR A 245 14.02 6.46 -4.75
C TYR A 245 12.76 5.73 -5.20
N VAL A 246 12.35 5.88 -6.46
CA VAL A 246 11.12 5.28 -6.97
C VAL A 246 11.45 4.13 -7.92
N LEU A 247 11.22 2.90 -7.47
CA LEU A 247 11.22 1.72 -8.32
C LEU A 247 9.81 1.51 -8.90
N LYS A 248 9.63 1.89 -10.16
CA LYS A 248 8.36 1.73 -10.89
C LYS A 248 8.52 0.75 -12.03
N MET A 249 7.61 -0.22 -12.15
CA MET A 249 7.54 -1.10 -13.32
C MET A 249 6.11 -1.25 -13.80
N GLU A 250 5.93 -1.39 -15.12
CA GLU A 250 4.64 -1.65 -15.74
C GLU A 250 4.55 -3.13 -16.14
N ALA A 251 3.34 -3.69 -16.09
CA ALA A 251 3.08 -5.10 -16.39
C ALA A 251 3.34 -5.46 -17.86
N TYR A 252 3.28 -4.47 -18.76
CA TYR A 252 3.41 -4.65 -20.19
C TYR A 252 4.13 -3.45 -20.81
N ASN A 253 5.19 -3.73 -21.58
CA ASN A 253 5.92 -2.74 -22.36
C ASN A 253 5.37 -2.72 -23.79
N LYS A 254 4.83 -1.57 -24.21
CA LYS A 254 4.25 -1.37 -25.54
C LYS A 254 5.30 -1.30 -26.66
N GLU A 255 6.50 -0.80 -26.37
CA GLU A 255 7.57 -0.61 -27.36
C GLU A 255 8.21 -1.95 -27.74
N THR A 256 8.40 -2.82 -26.76
CA THR A 256 8.99 -4.16 -26.95
C THR A 256 7.96 -5.28 -27.08
N ASP A 257 6.66 -4.94 -27.01
CA ASP A 257 5.54 -5.89 -27.10
C ASP A 257 5.61 -7.05 -26.08
N SER A 258 6.19 -6.80 -24.90
CA SER A 258 6.55 -7.84 -23.92
C SER A 258 5.91 -7.63 -22.54
N MET A 259 5.54 -8.74 -21.90
CA MET A 259 5.09 -8.73 -20.49
C MET A 259 6.27 -8.59 -19.53
N LEU A 260 6.05 -7.97 -18.36
CA LEU A 260 7.04 -7.90 -17.29
C LEU A 260 7.43 -9.30 -16.77
N CYS A 261 6.44 -10.19 -16.69
CA CYS A 261 6.62 -11.60 -16.42
C CYS A 261 5.42 -12.40 -16.95
N SER A 262 5.61 -13.13 -18.05
CA SER A 262 4.55 -13.92 -18.68
C SER A 262 4.05 -15.08 -17.81
N ASP A 263 4.89 -15.59 -16.90
CA ASP A 263 4.51 -16.64 -15.94
C ASP A 263 3.47 -16.16 -14.93
N PHE A 264 3.55 -14.89 -14.51
CA PHE A 264 2.61 -14.31 -13.56
C PHE A 264 1.41 -13.70 -14.26
N LEU A 265 1.61 -13.08 -15.42
CA LEU A 265 0.55 -12.50 -16.21
C LEU A 265 0.81 -12.75 -17.69
N SER A 266 0.12 -13.74 -18.24
CA SER A 266 0.17 -14.02 -19.67
C SER A 266 -0.40 -12.85 -20.48
N LYS A 267 0.11 -12.64 -21.69
CA LYS A 267 -0.38 -11.58 -22.59
C LYS A 267 -1.88 -11.75 -22.90
N GLN A 268 -2.35 -12.99 -23.05
CA GLN A 268 -3.77 -13.29 -23.24
C GLN A 268 -4.61 -12.84 -22.05
N ARG A 269 -4.19 -13.18 -20.83
CA ARG A 269 -4.91 -12.76 -19.61
C ARG A 269 -4.86 -11.24 -19.42
N TYR A 270 -3.72 -10.61 -19.70
CA TYR A 270 -3.60 -9.16 -19.71
C TYR A 270 -4.62 -8.50 -20.65
N MET A 271 -4.74 -8.98 -21.89
CA MET A 271 -5.72 -8.45 -22.85
C MET A 271 -7.17 -8.68 -22.39
N GLN A 272 -7.48 -9.83 -21.79
CA GLN A 272 -8.79 -10.09 -21.20
C GLN A 272 -9.11 -9.11 -20.07
N LEU A 273 -8.19 -8.92 -19.12
CA LEU A 273 -8.35 -7.98 -18.02
C LEU A 273 -8.58 -6.56 -18.54
N ARG A 274 -7.80 -6.14 -19.54
CA ARG A 274 -7.94 -4.83 -20.17
C ARG A 274 -9.33 -4.62 -20.78
N SER A 275 -9.93 -5.66 -21.36
CA SER A 275 -11.26 -5.58 -21.97
C SER A 275 -12.42 -5.59 -20.96
N GLN A 276 -12.19 -6.08 -19.73
CA GLN A 276 -13.24 -6.28 -18.73
C GLN A 276 -13.24 -5.24 -17.62
N MET A 277 -12.07 -4.70 -17.29
CA MET A 277 -11.89 -3.74 -16.21
C MET A 277 -12.18 -2.31 -16.68
N VAL A 278 -12.60 -1.45 -15.75
CA VAL A 278 -12.65 -0.01 -16.01
C VAL A 278 -11.23 0.50 -16.29
N ASP A 279 -11.05 1.22 -17.39
CA ASP A 279 -9.73 1.64 -17.91
C ASP A 279 -8.83 2.26 -16.84
N MET A 280 -9.35 3.20 -16.05
CA MET A 280 -8.57 3.87 -14.99
C MET A 280 -8.12 2.91 -13.87
N ILE A 281 -8.92 1.91 -13.52
CA ILE A 281 -8.56 0.87 -12.54
C ILE A 281 -7.49 -0.05 -13.13
N PHE A 282 -7.60 -0.37 -14.41
CA PHE A 282 -6.62 -1.18 -15.14
C PHE A 282 -5.26 -0.47 -15.22
N GLU A 283 -5.26 0.79 -15.64
CA GLU A 283 -4.04 1.61 -15.79
C GLU A 283 -3.36 1.85 -14.43
N ALA A 284 -4.12 2.04 -13.34
CA ALA A 284 -3.58 2.09 -11.98
C ALA A 284 -2.88 0.78 -11.59
N ASN A 285 -3.58 -0.35 -11.74
CA ASN A 285 -3.06 -1.66 -11.33
C ASN A 285 -1.84 -2.11 -12.14
N TYR A 286 -1.91 -2.00 -13.47
CA TYR A 286 -0.94 -2.65 -14.35
C TYR A 286 0.09 -1.70 -14.93
N HIS A 287 -0.16 -0.39 -14.95
CA HIS A 287 0.74 0.62 -15.50
C HIS A 287 1.20 1.66 -14.47
N GLN A 288 0.75 1.52 -13.22
CA GLN A 288 1.07 2.45 -12.13
C GLN A 288 0.74 3.89 -12.53
N LYS A 289 -0.35 4.06 -13.29
CA LYS A 289 -0.89 5.36 -13.70
C LYS A 289 -2.05 5.67 -12.76
N PRO A 290 -1.81 6.48 -11.73
CA PRO A 290 -2.81 6.72 -10.71
C PRO A 290 -4.04 7.39 -11.30
N ILE A 291 -5.20 7.08 -10.72
CA ILE A 291 -6.46 7.71 -11.04
C ILE A 291 -6.32 9.21 -10.74
N ASP A 292 -6.54 10.00 -11.78
CA ASP A 292 -6.71 11.45 -11.68
C ASP A 292 -8.19 11.70 -11.44
N MET A 293 -8.58 11.89 -10.17
CA MET A 293 -9.94 12.32 -9.83
C MET A 293 -10.16 13.82 -10.15
N THR A 294 -9.83 14.23 -11.37
CA THR A 294 -10.51 15.34 -12.05
C THR A 294 -11.81 14.80 -12.66
N GLY A 295 -12.67 14.26 -11.79
CA GLY A 295 -13.82 13.45 -12.18
C GLY A 295 -14.96 13.57 -11.17
N THR A 296 -15.31 14.78 -10.76
CA THR A 296 -16.63 15.05 -10.19
C THR A 296 -17.69 14.62 -11.21
N LEU A 297 -18.77 13.96 -10.75
CA LEU A 297 -19.93 13.63 -11.60
C LEU A 297 -20.41 14.86 -12.38
N TYR A 298 -20.28 16.03 -11.76
CA TYR A 298 -20.54 17.34 -12.34
C TYR A 298 -19.23 18.12 -12.52
N LYS A 299 -18.85 18.44 -13.76
CA LYS A 299 -17.66 19.26 -14.06
C LYS A 299 -17.79 20.71 -13.59
N SER A 300 -19.03 21.20 -13.48
CA SER A 300 -19.41 22.52 -12.98
C SER A 300 -20.90 22.51 -12.66
N LEU A 301 -21.31 23.19 -11.58
CA LEU A 301 -22.72 23.49 -11.31
C LEU A 301 -23.04 24.88 -11.84
N LYS A 302 -24.18 25.03 -12.53
CA LYS A 302 -24.69 26.35 -12.88
C LYS A 302 -25.17 27.03 -11.58
N THR A 303 -24.77 28.27 -11.38
CA THR A 303 -25.23 29.09 -10.25
C THR A 303 -26.16 30.19 -10.74
N TYR A 304 -26.96 30.74 -9.84
CA TYR A 304 -27.88 31.83 -10.14
C TYR A 304 -27.98 32.77 -8.93
N GLU A 305 -28.19 34.06 -9.16
CA GLU A 305 -28.40 35.04 -8.07
C GLU A 305 -29.89 35.23 -7.75
N LYS A 306 -30.76 35.10 -8.74
CA LYS A 306 -32.21 35.23 -8.60
C LYS A 306 -32.91 34.06 -9.29
N PRO A 307 -33.94 33.47 -8.65
CA PRO A 307 -34.70 32.39 -9.28
C PRO A 307 -35.46 32.91 -10.52
N PRO A 308 -35.81 32.04 -11.48
CA PRO A 308 -36.63 32.39 -12.62
C PRO A 308 -37.93 33.10 -12.22
N GLN A 309 -38.08 34.36 -12.64
CA GLN A 309 -39.23 35.22 -12.38
C GLN A 309 -39.62 36.02 -13.62
N ASN A 310 -40.89 36.42 -13.73
CA ASN A 310 -41.37 37.33 -14.78
C ASN A 310 -41.06 38.80 -14.45
N GLU A 311 -41.42 39.72 -15.36
CA GLU A 311 -41.19 41.17 -15.20
C GLU A 311 -41.87 41.77 -13.95
N ASN A 312 -42.91 41.11 -13.43
CA ASN A 312 -43.64 41.51 -12.23
C ASN A 312 -43.12 40.80 -10.95
N GLY A 313 -42.03 40.03 -11.04
CA GLY A 313 -41.43 39.31 -9.91
C GLY A 313 -42.13 38.00 -9.53
N HIS A 314 -43.09 37.52 -10.33
CA HIS A 314 -43.75 36.26 -10.05
C HIS A 314 -42.89 35.09 -10.51
N SER A 315 -42.83 34.03 -9.69
CA SER A 315 -42.10 32.80 -9.99
C SER A 315 -42.52 32.19 -11.34
N LEU A 316 -41.54 31.74 -12.12
CA LEU A 316 -41.74 30.98 -13.36
C LEU A 316 -41.66 29.47 -13.17
N PHE A 317 -41.46 28.98 -11.94
CA PHE A 317 -41.41 27.55 -11.68
C PHE A 317 -42.74 26.88 -12.03
N LYS A 318 -42.67 25.76 -12.75
CA LYS A 318 -43.84 24.94 -13.07
C LYS A 318 -44.38 24.27 -11.81
N ARG A 319 -43.47 23.76 -10.96
CA ARG A 319 -43.73 23.08 -9.69
C ARG A 319 -42.57 23.29 -8.74
N ILE A 320 -42.87 23.31 -7.44
CA ILE A 320 -41.89 23.15 -6.37
C ILE A 320 -41.94 21.70 -5.93
N LEU A 321 -40.78 21.07 -5.82
CA LEU A 321 -40.62 19.67 -5.46
C LEU A 321 -39.62 19.55 -4.33
N ASN A 322 -39.70 18.45 -3.61
CA ASN A 322 -38.73 18.08 -2.61
C ASN A 322 -38.23 16.66 -2.86
N TYR A 323 -36.94 16.45 -2.63
CA TYR A 323 -36.37 15.12 -2.45
C TYR A 323 -35.72 15.06 -1.08
N THR A 324 -36.12 14.07 -0.28
CA THR A 324 -35.55 13.83 1.04
C THR A 324 -34.93 12.44 1.07
N ASP A 325 -33.64 12.39 1.37
CA ASP A 325 -32.90 11.19 1.71
C ASP A 325 -32.85 11.07 3.23
N THR A 326 -33.59 10.10 3.77
CA THR A 326 -33.79 9.93 5.21
C THR A 326 -32.61 9.25 5.87
N ALA A 327 -32.24 9.68 7.07
CA ALA A 327 -31.22 9.02 7.89
C ALA A 327 -31.88 8.28 9.06
N ASP A 328 -31.63 6.96 9.20
CA ASP A 328 -32.29 6.12 10.20
C ASP A 328 -31.55 6.06 11.55
N THR A 329 -30.25 6.41 11.58
CA THR A 329 -29.45 6.45 12.82
C THR A 329 -28.45 7.61 12.77
N GLY A 330 -28.16 8.26 13.91
CA GLY A 330 -27.35 9.50 14.04
C GLY A 330 -25.87 9.43 13.61
N LYS A 331 -25.50 8.47 12.76
CA LYS A 331 -24.23 8.47 12.01
C LYS A 331 -24.43 8.84 10.54
N ASP A 332 -25.64 8.71 10.01
CA ASP A 332 -25.99 9.06 8.62
C ASP A 332 -26.48 10.51 8.55
N TRP A 333 -26.28 11.17 7.41
CA TRP A 333 -26.73 12.54 7.19
C TRP A 333 -28.13 12.55 6.58
N LEU A 334 -29.04 13.29 7.20
CA LEU A 334 -30.31 13.65 6.58
C LEU A 334 -30.04 14.73 5.52
N CYS A 335 -30.59 14.55 4.32
CA CYS A 335 -30.57 15.55 3.26
C CYS A 335 -31.96 15.80 2.71
N SER A 336 -32.50 17.00 2.88
CA SER A 336 -33.76 17.43 2.28
C SER A 336 -33.52 18.63 1.37
N ILE A 337 -33.86 18.49 0.09
CA ILE A 337 -33.58 19.48 -0.95
C ILE A 337 -34.90 19.95 -1.54
N VAL A 338 -35.19 21.25 -1.43
CA VAL A 338 -36.31 21.88 -2.13
C VAL A 338 -35.81 22.52 -3.42
N PHE A 339 -36.50 22.24 -4.53
CA PHE A 339 -36.13 22.77 -5.83
C PHE A 339 -37.35 23.09 -6.71
N GLY A 340 -37.19 24.12 -7.55
CA GLY A 340 -38.17 24.49 -8.56
C GLY A 340 -37.86 23.88 -9.93
N GLU A 341 -38.87 23.36 -10.63
CA GLU A 341 -38.76 22.86 -12.01
C GLU A 341 -39.02 24.02 -12.99
N TYR A 342 -38.02 24.41 -13.79
CA TYR A 342 -38.19 25.37 -14.88
C TYR A 342 -37.35 24.99 -16.10
N ASN A 343 -37.96 24.98 -17.30
CA ASN A 343 -37.32 24.61 -18.56
C ASN A 343 -36.54 23.27 -18.54
N GLY A 344 -37.04 22.29 -17.77
CA GLY A 344 -36.40 20.97 -17.64
C GLY A 344 -35.16 20.98 -16.74
N GLU A 345 -34.87 22.08 -16.06
CA GLU A 345 -33.79 22.20 -15.07
C GLU A 345 -34.39 22.29 -13.66
N ALA A 346 -33.65 21.76 -12.67
CA ALA A 346 -33.96 21.89 -11.26
C ALA A 346 -33.15 23.04 -10.66
N TYR A 347 -33.85 24.03 -10.10
CA TYR A 347 -33.24 25.16 -9.40
C TYR A 347 -33.33 24.91 -7.90
N ILE A 348 -32.19 24.66 -7.25
CA ILE A 348 -32.12 24.42 -5.80
C ILE A 348 -32.47 25.70 -5.06
N LEU A 349 -33.56 25.71 -4.30
CA LEU A 349 -34.06 26.88 -3.57
C LEU A 349 -33.56 26.91 -2.13
N ASP A 350 -33.60 25.76 -1.47
CA ASP A 350 -33.15 25.62 -0.09
C ASP A 350 -32.72 24.18 0.19
N VAL A 351 -31.81 23.99 1.16
CA VAL A 351 -31.24 22.69 1.53
C VAL A 351 -31.14 22.58 3.04
N TYR A 352 -31.80 21.58 3.60
CA TYR A 352 -31.60 21.16 4.98
C TYR A 352 -30.69 19.93 5.01
N TYR A 353 -29.53 20.07 5.65
CA TYR A 353 -28.52 19.01 5.74
C TYR A 353 -27.98 18.92 7.17
N SER A 354 -28.19 17.77 7.82
CA SER A 354 -27.92 17.60 9.25
C SER A 354 -27.56 16.17 9.62
N GLN A 355 -26.75 15.98 10.65
CA GLN A 355 -26.42 14.68 11.27
C GLN A 355 -27.05 14.53 12.66
N GLU A 356 -27.86 15.49 13.10
CA GLU A 356 -28.55 15.45 14.39
C GLU A 356 -29.57 14.30 14.46
N GLY A 357 -29.95 13.90 15.67
CA GLY A 357 -30.91 12.82 15.88
C GLY A 357 -32.30 13.11 15.30
N MET A 358 -33.08 12.05 15.06
CA MET A 358 -34.45 12.12 14.52
C MET A 358 -35.35 13.05 15.34
N GLU A 359 -35.17 13.11 16.65
CA GLU A 359 -35.91 13.98 17.56
C GLU A 359 -35.75 15.49 17.24
N ILE A 360 -34.64 15.88 16.60
CA ILE A 360 -34.39 17.24 16.13
C ILE A 360 -34.75 17.36 14.65
N THR A 361 -34.33 16.39 13.83
CA THR A 361 -34.42 16.50 12.37
C THR A 361 -35.84 16.31 11.84
N GLU A 362 -36.71 15.52 12.48
CA GLU A 362 -38.12 15.38 12.07
C GLU A 362 -38.90 16.70 12.15
N PRO A 363 -39.00 17.39 13.32
CA PRO A 363 -39.71 18.67 13.39
C PRO A 363 -39.04 19.76 12.56
N ALA A 364 -37.71 19.75 12.45
CA ALA A 364 -36.97 20.70 11.62
C ALA A 364 -37.26 20.51 10.12
N THR A 365 -37.30 19.26 9.64
CA THR A 365 -37.62 18.95 8.23
C THR A 365 -39.07 19.30 7.92
N ALA A 366 -40.01 18.99 8.81
CA ALA A 366 -41.41 19.38 8.63
C ALA A 366 -41.58 20.89 8.52
N LYS A 367 -40.88 21.67 9.37
CA LYS A 367 -40.86 23.13 9.29
C LYS A 367 -40.21 23.61 7.99
N PHE A 368 -39.06 23.06 7.62
CA PHE A 368 -38.35 23.38 6.39
C PHE A 368 -39.22 23.18 5.14
N LEU A 369 -40.00 22.11 5.09
CA LEU A 369 -40.96 21.84 4.01
C LEU A 369 -42.21 22.72 4.04
N HIS A 370 -42.55 23.31 5.19
CA HIS A 370 -43.70 24.21 5.32
C HIS A 370 -43.34 25.65 4.94
N ASP A 371 -42.12 26.08 5.28
CA ASP A 371 -41.63 27.44 5.04
C ASP A 371 -41.26 27.68 3.55
N ASN A 372 -41.08 26.60 2.78
CA ASN A 372 -40.81 26.61 1.33
C ASN A 372 -42.05 26.19 0.53
#